data_AF-A0A3M0G4Y4-F1
#
_entry.id   AF-A0A3M0G4Y4-F1
#
_cell.length_a   1.000
_cell.length_b   1.000
_cell.length_c   1.000
_cell.angle_alpha   90.00
_cell.angle_beta   90.00
_cell.angle_gamma   90.00
#
_symmetry.space_group_name_H-M   'P 1'
#
loop_
_entity.id
_entity.type
_entity.pdbx_description
1 polymer ?
#
loop_
_entity_poly.entity_id
_entity_poly.type
_entity_poly.pdbx_seq_one_letter_code
_entity_poly.pdbx_strand_id
1 'polypeptide(L)'
;MSKRRNNYVLAVLFFFLLKDIFIQSYEEGVGYIMYLAFGILAYTTLVIERLPKLKEITLNKTLVFVSILLITANTYTLHVIMNMIGFVFESTTQVAMFYMYGAFMMILSVSAVAYNNQANSNRSLLFTFMVFAFILSDVTSLFAYYFGIEFCYYIDRVSYLLGFAFLINYGLNFSLIREEKQQLEQLIGNEYAEIEDFDYSAFAKAYSEEFEIADSKASLYTFLENRNAKDG
;
A
#
# COMPACT_ATOMS: atom_id res chain seq x y z
N MET A 1 -16.51 17.85 11.11
CA MET A 1 -15.05 17.66 11.35
C MET A 1 -14.87 16.27 11.97
N SER A 2 -14.19 15.31 11.33
CA SER A 2 -13.78 14.11 12.08
C SER A 2 -12.53 14.46 12.86
N LYS A 3 -12.71 14.79 14.15
CA LYS A 3 -11.65 15.17 15.10
C LYS A 3 -10.45 14.21 15.07
N ARG A 4 -10.70 12.95 14.70
CA ARG A 4 -9.71 11.87 14.58
C ARG A 4 -8.65 12.12 13.50
N ARG A 5 -9.00 12.69 12.33
CA ARG A 5 -8.06 12.82 11.19
C ARG A 5 -7.00 13.89 11.41
N ASN A 6 -7.38 15.01 12.02
CA ASN A 6 -6.45 16.09 12.31
C ASN A 6 -5.37 15.62 13.30
N ASN A 7 -5.75 14.76 14.24
CA ASN A 7 -4.83 14.21 15.23
C ASN A 7 -3.76 13.29 14.59
N TYR A 8 -4.07 12.55 13.52
CA TYR A 8 -3.07 11.71 12.84
C TYR A 8 -2.01 12.54 12.12
N VAL A 9 -2.42 13.56 11.37
CA VAL A 9 -1.48 14.45 10.67
C VAL A 9 -0.58 15.15 11.69
N LEU A 10 -1.15 15.63 12.79
CA LEU A 10 -0.39 16.22 13.90
C LEU A 10 0.58 15.22 14.55
N ALA A 11 0.17 13.96 14.74
CA ALA A 11 1.04 12.92 15.28
C ALA A 11 2.21 12.60 14.35
N VAL A 12 1.97 12.49 13.04
CA VAL A 12 3.03 12.26 12.05
C VAL A 12 4.00 13.44 12.01
N LEU A 13 3.49 14.68 12.00
CA LEU A 13 4.31 15.89 12.07
C LEU A 13 5.16 15.91 13.36
N PHE A 14 4.56 15.54 14.49
CA PHE A 14 5.26 15.46 15.76
C PHE A 14 6.40 14.44 15.74
N PHE A 15 6.17 13.24 15.21
CA PHE A 15 7.23 12.23 15.09
C PHE A 15 8.35 12.65 14.14
N PHE A 16 8.02 13.26 12.99
CA PHE A 16 9.06 13.78 12.09
C PHE A 16 9.84 14.94 12.71
N LEU A 17 9.20 15.80 13.49
CA LEU A 17 9.89 16.86 14.23
C LEU A 17 10.87 16.28 15.26
N LEU A 18 10.48 15.23 15.99
CA LEU A 18 11.39 14.54 16.89
C LEU A 18 12.55 13.89 16.14
N LYS A 19 12.28 13.23 15.01
CA LYS A 19 13.31 12.68 14.12
C LYS A 19 14.33 13.75 13.71
N ASP A 20 13.87 14.95 13.33
CA ASP A 20 14.74 16.08 12.95
C ASP A 20 15.59 16.62 14.11
N ILE A 21 15.12 16.52 15.35
CA ILE A 21 15.95 16.88 16.52
C ILE A 21 17.10 15.88 16.66
N PHE A 22 16.81 14.58 16.54
CA PHE A 22 17.80 13.53 16.75
C PHE A 22 18.82 13.36 15.61
N ILE A 23 18.54 13.91 14.41
CA ILE A 23 19.52 13.93 13.32
C ILE A 23 20.78 14.74 13.67
N GLN A 24 20.69 15.69 14.59
CA GLN A 24 21.85 16.49 15.03
C GLN A 24 22.88 15.64 15.78
N SER A 25 22.40 14.56 16.42
CA SER A 25 23.19 13.58 17.15
C SER A 25 23.30 12.25 16.40
N TYR A 26 23.17 12.27 15.06
CA TYR A 26 23.12 11.05 14.24
C TYR A 26 24.41 10.21 14.31
N GLU A 27 25.55 10.85 14.58
CA GLU A 27 26.84 10.19 14.74
C GLU A 27 26.97 9.48 16.10
N GLU A 28 26.13 9.84 17.08
CA GLU A 28 26.10 9.20 18.38
C GLU A 28 25.12 8.01 18.36
N GLY A 29 25.51 6.89 18.97
CA GLY A 29 24.71 5.68 18.95
C GLY A 29 23.27 5.84 19.46
N VAL A 30 23.05 6.70 20.46
CA VAL A 30 21.70 6.99 21.00
C VAL A 30 20.90 7.86 20.02
N GLY A 31 21.52 8.91 19.47
CA GLY A 31 20.85 9.80 18.52
C GLY A 31 20.44 9.06 17.25
N TYR A 32 21.28 8.17 16.75
CA TYR A 32 20.95 7.28 15.63
C TYR A 32 19.73 6.39 15.92
N ILE A 33 19.70 5.72 17.08
CA ILE A 33 18.59 4.85 17.46
C ILE A 33 17.29 5.66 17.55
N MET A 34 17.33 6.84 18.16
CA MET A 34 16.16 7.70 18.31
C MET A 34 15.68 8.26 16.96
N TYR A 35 16.60 8.66 16.07
CA TYR A 35 16.29 9.06 14.70
C TYR A 35 15.50 7.97 13.97
N LEU A 36 15.98 6.72 14.00
CA LEU A 36 15.29 5.59 13.39
C LEU A 36 13.95 5.31 14.08
N ALA A 37 13.90 5.31 15.41
CA ALA A 37 12.70 5.01 16.17
C ALA A 37 11.55 5.97 15.84
N PHE A 38 11.81 7.28 15.79
CA PHE A 38 10.79 8.27 15.44
C PHE A 38 10.38 8.18 13.96
N GLY A 39 11.31 7.85 13.06
CA GLY A 39 10.98 7.52 11.67
C GLY A 39 10.03 6.32 11.58
N ILE A 40 10.32 5.23 12.31
CA ILE A 40 9.44 4.04 12.38
C ILE A 40 8.06 4.44 12.89
N LEU A 41 7.98 5.24 13.95
CA LEU A 41 6.70 5.69 14.51
C LEU A 41 5.89 6.55 13.52
N ALA A 42 6.55 7.46 12.79
CA ALA A 42 5.91 8.26 11.75
C ALA A 42 5.32 7.37 10.65
N TYR A 43 6.10 6.43 10.12
CA TYR A 43 5.67 5.51 9.07
C TYR A 43 4.60 4.54 9.54
N THR A 44 4.72 4.01 10.75
CA THR A 44 3.70 3.17 11.37
C THR A 44 2.38 3.93 11.47
N THR A 45 2.41 5.20 11.89
CA THR A 45 1.20 6.03 11.99
C THR A 45 0.54 6.24 10.64
N LEU A 46 1.33 6.49 9.59
CA LEU A 46 0.82 6.61 8.21
C LEU A 46 0.19 5.31 7.70
N VAL A 47 0.81 4.17 7.99
CA VAL A 47 0.26 2.85 7.63
C VAL A 47 -1.05 2.59 8.38
N ILE A 48 -1.07 2.76 9.71
CA ILE A 48 -2.26 2.53 10.55
C ILE A 48 -3.44 3.40 10.11
N GLU A 49 -3.19 4.63 9.70
CA GLU A 49 -4.22 5.55 9.20
C GLU A 49 -4.89 5.01 7.91
N ARG A 50 -4.19 4.17 7.15
CA ARG A 50 -4.68 3.57 5.91
C ARG A 50 -5.19 2.14 6.05
N LEU A 51 -4.74 1.37 7.05
CA LEU A 51 -5.17 -0.02 7.27
C LEU A 51 -6.69 -0.26 7.22
N PRO A 52 -7.56 0.60 7.79
CA PRO A 52 -9.01 0.36 7.75
C PRO A 52 -9.59 0.39 6.33
N LYS A 53 -8.94 1.09 5.41
CA LYS A 53 -9.38 1.26 4.01
C LYS A 53 -8.83 0.17 3.08
N LEU A 54 -7.83 -0.59 3.52
CA LEU A 54 -7.15 -1.62 2.75
C LEU A 54 -7.70 -3.04 2.99
N LYS A 55 -8.81 -3.18 3.70
CA LYS A 55 -9.37 -4.50 4.05
C LYS A 55 -9.90 -5.31 2.85
N GLU A 56 -10.10 -4.66 1.72
CA GLU A 56 -10.66 -5.25 0.50
C GLU A 56 -9.71 -5.07 -0.71
N ILE A 57 -8.40 -5.19 -0.49
CA ILE A 57 -7.45 -5.12 -1.61
C ILE A 57 -7.69 -6.32 -2.54
N THR A 58 -8.13 -6.03 -3.76
CA THR A 58 -8.07 -7.00 -4.87
C THR A 58 -6.63 -7.02 -5.38
N LEU A 59 -5.98 -8.19 -5.27
CA LEU A 59 -4.59 -8.35 -5.72
C LEU A 59 -4.53 -8.33 -7.25
N ASN A 60 -4.24 -7.16 -7.82
CA ASN A 60 -3.97 -7.02 -9.25
C ASN A 60 -2.51 -7.42 -9.56
N LYS A 61 -2.27 -8.02 -10.74
CA LYS A 61 -0.93 -8.35 -11.26
C LYS A 61 0.01 -7.15 -11.23
N THR A 62 -0.49 -5.94 -11.53
CA THR A 62 0.30 -4.71 -11.44
C THR A 62 0.76 -4.40 -10.02
N LEU A 63 -0.14 -4.54 -9.03
CA LEU A 63 0.19 -4.32 -7.62
C LEU A 63 1.24 -5.34 -7.13
N VAL A 64 1.07 -6.61 -7.49
CA VAL A 64 2.03 -7.68 -7.15
C VAL A 64 3.39 -7.41 -7.79
N PHE A 65 3.44 -7.06 -9.08
CA PHE A 65 4.68 -6.77 -9.79
C PHE A 65 5.43 -5.58 -9.17
N VAL A 66 4.72 -4.46 -8.93
CA VAL A 66 5.32 -3.26 -8.33
C VAL A 66 5.79 -3.54 -6.89
N SER A 67 5.03 -4.32 -6.12
CA SER A 67 5.43 -4.69 -4.76
C SER A 67 6.68 -5.56 -4.74
N ILE A 68 6.79 -6.55 -5.63
CA ILE A 68 7.99 -7.40 -5.77
C ILE A 68 9.19 -6.55 -6.16
N LEU A 69 9.02 -5.63 -7.11
CA LEU A 69 10.09 -4.74 -7.55
C LEU A 69 10.58 -3.86 -6.39
N LEU A 70 9.66 -3.24 -5.65
CA LEU A 70 9.99 -2.41 -4.49
C LEU A 70 10.70 -3.20 -3.39
N ILE A 71 10.20 -4.39 -3.04
CA ILE A 71 10.80 -5.26 -2.02
C ILE A 71 12.21 -5.67 -2.46
N THR A 72 12.38 -6.06 -3.72
CA THR A 72 13.68 -6.49 -4.26
C THR A 72 14.69 -5.35 -4.26
N ALA A 73 14.30 -4.18 -4.79
CA ALA A 73 15.16 -3.01 -4.85
C ALA A 73 15.57 -2.53 -3.45
N ASN A 74 14.63 -2.51 -2.50
CA ASN A 74 14.90 -2.07 -1.13
C ASN A 74 15.77 -3.08 -0.37
N THR A 75 15.48 -4.39 -0.50
CA THR A 75 16.32 -5.45 0.10
C THR A 75 17.74 -5.43 -0.45
N TYR A 76 17.90 -5.25 -1.77
CA TYR A 76 19.21 -5.12 -2.41
C TYR A 76 19.96 -3.91 -1.87
N THR A 77 19.29 -2.76 -1.79
CA THR A 77 19.88 -1.51 -1.25
C THR A 77 20.31 -1.69 0.20
N LEU A 78 19.46 -2.29 1.05
CA LEU A 78 19.78 -2.63 2.44
C LEU A 78 21.01 -3.53 2.55
N HIS A 79 21.11 -4.56 1.69
CA HIS A 79 22.25 -5.47 1.68
C HIS A 79 23.56 -4.76 1.28
N VAL A 80 23.52 -3.96 0.21
CA VAL A 80 24.66 -3.17 -0.26
C VAL A 80 25.13 -2.20 0.83
N ILE A 81 24.19 -1.44 1.41
CA ILE A 81 24.50 -0.49 2.48
C ILE A 81 25.12 -1.24 3.67
N MET A 82 24.51 -2.33 4.15
CA MET A 82 25.05 -3.07 5.30
C MET A 82 26.47 -3.58 5.06
N ASN A 83 26.79 -4.06 3.86
CA ASN A 83 28.14 -4.49 3.52
C ASN A 83 29.14 -3.32 3.48
N MET A 84 28.66 -2.11 3.18
CA MET A 84 29.48 -0.91 3.10
C MET A 84 29.67 -0.19 4.43
N ILE A 85 28.67 -0.22 5.33
CA ILE A 85 28.70 0.54 6.59
C ILE A 85 28.64 -0.36 7.84
N GLY A 86 28.73 -1.68 7.67
CA GLY A 86 28.64 -2.64 8.77
C GLY A 86 29.66 -2.42 9.89
N PHE A 87 30.81 -1.81 9.58
CA PHE A 87 31.83 -1.45 10.56
C PHE A 87 31.54 -0.16 11.34
N VAL A 88 30.58 0.66 10.89
CA VAL A 88 30.18 1.91 11.53
C VAL A 88 29.21 1.65 12.70
N PHE A 89 28.49 0.53 12.65
CA PHE A 89 27.55 0.18 13.72
C PHE A 89 28.29 -0.31 14.96
N GLU A 90 28.11 0.42 16.06
CA GLU A 90 28.73 0.09 17.35
C GLU A 90 28.01 -1.06 18.06
N SER A 91 26.74 -1.33 17.71
CA SER A 91 25.94 -2.35 18.39
C SER A 91 24.93 -3.06 17.48
N THR A 92 24.62 -4.31 17.84
CA THR A 92 23.59 -5.12 17.16
C THR A 92 22.21 -4.45 17.16
N THR A 93 21.91 -3.64 18.16
CA THR A 93 20.67 -2.87 18.26
C THR A 93 20.52 -1.86 17.13
N GLN A 94 21.60 -1.16 16.76
CA GLN A 94 21.59 -0.19 15.65
C GLN A 94 21.31 -0.88 14.32
N VAL A 95 21.93 -2.05 14.10
CA VAL A 95 21.69 -2.89 12.93
C VAL A 95 20.23 -3.35 12.86
N ALA A 96 19.68 -3.84 13.98
CA ALA A 96 18.30 -4.30 14.04
C ALA A 96 17.30 -3.16 13.75
N MET A 97 17.52 -1.98 14.34
CA MET A 97 16.70 -0.79 14.09
C MET A 97 16.78 -0.35 12.63
N PHE A 98 17.96 -0.41 12.02
CA PHE A 98 18.14 -0.05 10.60
C PHE A 98 17.32 -0.97 9.67
N TYR A 99 17.40 -2.28 9.88
CA TYR A 99 16.58 -3.23 9.12
C TYR A 99 15.08 -3.04 9.36
N MET A 100 14.69 -2.79 10.62
CA MET A 100 13.29 -2.52 10.95
C MET A 100 12.79 -1.25 10.26
N TYR A 101 13.59 -0.19 10.23
CA TYR A 101 13.27 1.04 9.52
C TYR A 101 13.06 0.80 8.03
N GLY A 102 13.97 0.05 7.40
CA GLY A 102 13.82 -0.41 6.01
C GLY A 102 12.53 -1.19 5.76
N ALA A 103 12.17 -2.10 6.67
CA ALA A 103 10.93 -2.86 6.58
C ALA A 103 9.67 -1.97 6.63
N PHE A 104 9.63 -0.97 7.53
CA PHE A 104 8.52 -0.03 7.60
C PHE A 104 8.43 0.87 6.37
N MET A 105 9.56 1.29 5.79
CA MET A 105 9.57 1.99 4.50
C MET A 105 8.97 1.15 3.37
N MET A 106 9.29 -0.16 3.33
CA MET A 106 8.71 -1.08 2.36
C MET A 106 7.20 -1.24 2.55
N ILE A 107 6.75 -1.49 3.79
CA ILE A 107 5.32 -1.63 4.11
C ILE A 107 4.55 -0.36 3.72
N LEU A 108 5.10 0.81 4.01
CA LEU A 108 4.49 2.09 3.66
C LEU A 108 4.41 2.27 2.13
N SER A 109 5.47 1.92 1.40
CA SER A 109 5.50 1.97 -0.07
C SER A 109 4.41 1.09 -0.68
N VAL A 110 4.34 -0.17 -0.26
CA VAL A 110 3.34 -1.14 -0.76
C VAL A 110 1.94 -0.66 -0.41
N SER A 111 1.73 -0.14 0.80
CA SER A 111 0.44 0.42 1.22
C SER A 111 0.02 1.61 0.37
N ALA A 112 0.96 2.46 -0.06
CA ALA A 112 0.68 3.60 -0.92
C ALA A 112 0.26 3.18 -2.33
N VAL A 113 1.00 2.23 -2.93
CA VAL A 113 0.67 1.68 -4.25
C VAL A 113 -0.67 0.95 -4.21
N ALA A 114 -0.91 0.13 -3.17
CA ALA A 114 -2.20 -0.56 -2.98
C ALA A 114 -3.36 0.42 -2.87
N TYR A 115 -3.20 1.47 -2.07
CA TYR A 115 -4.21 2.51 -1.93
C TYR A 115 -4.49 3.23 -3.25
N ASN A 116 -3.45 3.53 -4.03
CA ASN A 116 -3.63 4.17 -5.33
C ASN A 116 -4.30 3.26 -6.36
N ASN A 117 -4.00 1.97 -6.35
CA ASN A 117 -4.64 1.00 -7.23
C ASN A 117 -6.13 0.87 -6.93
N GLN A 118 -6.50 0.83 -5.64
CA GLN A 118 -7.89 0.62 -5.20
C GLN A 118 -8.74 1.88 -5.36
N ALA A 119 -8.26 3.03 -4.90
CA ALA A 119 -9.06 4.26 -4.90
C ALA A 119 -8.98 5.03 -6.23
N ASN A 120 -7.89 4.86 -6.99
CA ASN A 120 -7.61 5.53 -8.26
C ASN A 120 -8.03 7.00 -8.31
N SER A 121 -7.74 7.75 -7.24
CA SER A 121 -8.18 9.13 -7.04
C SER A 121 -6.99 10.08 -6.94
N ASN A 122 -7.23 11.37 -7.18
CA ASN A 122 -6.23 12.41 -6.97
C ASN A 122 -5.67 12.37 -5.53
N ARG A 123 -6.50 11.97 -4.56
CA ARG A 123 -6.09 11.83 -3.16
C ARG A 123 -5.13 10.68 -2.94
N SER A 124 -5.38 9.51 -3.55
CA SER A 124 -4.50 8.36 -3.43
C SER A 124 -3.18 8.56 -4.17
N LEU A 125 -3.22 9.29 -5.28
CA LEU A 125 -2.03 9.72 -5.99
C LEU A 125 -1.18 10.67 -5.15
N LEU A 126 -1.82 11.64 -4.48
CA LEU A 126 -1.14 12.58 -3.60
C LEU A 126 -0.51 11.88 -2.38
N PHE A 127 -1.19 10.87 -1.81
CA PHE A 127 -0.59 10.00 -0.78
C PHE A 127 0.63 9.24 -1.31
N THR A 128 0.56 8.76 -2.56
CA THR A 128 1.67 8.04 -3.19
C THR A 128 2.88 8.96 -3.36
N PHE A 129 2.70 10.17 -3.89
CA PHE A 129 3.78 11.15 -3.99
C PHE A 129 4.36 11.56 -2.64
N MET A 130 3.51 11.72 -1.62
CA MET A 130 3.96 11.95 -0.24
C MET A 130 4.90 10.84 0.25
N VAL A 131 4.50 9.57 0.10
CA VAL A 131 5.30 8.42 0.52
C VAL A 131 6.60 8.32 -0.27
N PHE A 132 6.54 8.48 -1.60
CA PHE A 132 7.75 8.48 -2.43
C PHE A 132 8.73 9.59 -2.03
N ALA A 133 8.24 10.79 -1.74
CA ALA A 133 9.08 11.92 -1.34
C ALA A 133 9.81 11.65 -0.01
N PHE A 134 9.11 11.12 1.01
CA PHE A 134 9.73 10.75 2.28
C PHE A 134 10.76 9.62 2.14
N ILE A 135 10.45 8.57 1.37
CA ILE A 135 11.37 7.45 1.17
C ILE A 135 12.59 7.88 0.36
N LEU A 136 12.40 8.72 -0.67
CA LEU A 136 13.51 9.28 -1.42
C LEU A 136 14.42 10.11 -0.53
N SER A 137 13.86 10.93 0.36
CA SER A 137 14.62 11.66 1.38
C SER A 137 15.44 10.71 2.25
N ASP A 138 14.83 9.66 2.81
CA ASP A 138 15.57 8.72 3.65
C ASP A 138 16.69 8.00 2.91
N VAL A 139 16.43 7.47 1.73
CA VAL A 139 17.44 6.75 0.95
C VAL A 139 18.59 7.70 0.61
N THR A 140 18.30 8.93 0.22
CA THR A 140 19.35 9.92 -0.09
C THR A 140 20.06 10.43 1.16
N SER A 141 19.39 10.52 2.31
CA SER A 141 20.03 10.81 3.60
C SER A 141 21.08 9.76 3.94
N LEU A 142 20.82 8.46 3.67
CA LEU A 142 21.81 7.41 3.89
C LEU A 142 23.05 7.63 3.01
N PHE A 143 22.87 7.95 1.73
CA PHE A 143 23.97 8.28 0.83
C PHE A 143 24.72 9.56 1.23
N ALA A 144 24.01 10.55 1.76
CA ALA A 144 24.59 11.81 2.21
C ALA A 144 25.44 11.62 3.47
N TYR A 145 24.84 11.11 4.55
CA TYR A 145 25.46 11.07 5.87
C TYR A 145 26.45 9.90 6.04
N TYR A 146 26.19 8.73 5.45
CA TYR A 146 27.13 7.59 5.57
C TYR A 146 28.23 7.59 4.51
N PHE A 147 27.91 7.98 3.28
CA PHE A 147 28.87 7.92 2.17
C PHE A 147 29.49 9.28 1.85
N GLY A 148 29.05 10.36 2.50
CA GLY A 148 29.56 11.70 2.28
C GLY A 148 29.23 12.27 0.91
N ILE A 149 28.21 11.74 0.21
CA ILE A 149 27.85 12.20 -1.14
C ILE A 149 27.13 13.55 -1.04
N GLU A 150 27.86 14.64 -1.27
CA GLU A 150 27.37 16.03 -1.09
C GLU A 150 26.05 16.32 -1.82
N PHE A 151 25.91 15.83 -3.06
CA PHE A 151 24.69 16.04 -3.84
C PHE A 151 23.44 15.44 -3.18
N CYS A 152 23.59 14.32 -2.46
CA CYS A 152 22.48 13.65 -1.81
C CYS A 152 21.91 14.45 -0.64
N TYR A 153 22.68 15.35 -0.01
CA TYR A 153 22.16 16.26 1.02
C TYR A 153 21.06 17.17 0.46
N TYR A 154 21.23 17.69 -0.76
CA TYR A 154 20.23 18.55 -1.39
C TYR A 154 18.97 17.78 -1.77
N ILE A 155 19.13 16.57 -2.33
CA ILE A 155 17.98 15.73 -2.69
C ILE A 155 17.18 15.36 -1.44
N ASP A 156 17.88 15.00 -0.35
CA ASP A 156 17.26 14.69 0.93
C ASP A 156 16.36 15.84 1.38
N ARG A 157 16.93 17.05 1.52
CA ARG A 157 16.18 18.23 2.00
C ARG A 157 15.00 18.61 1.12
N VAL A 158 15.17 18.61 -0.20
CA VAL A 158 14.08 18.96 -1.13
C VAL A 158 12.97 17.91 -1.07
N SER A 159 13.34 16.62 -1.08
CA SER A 159 12.36 15.53 -1.05
C SER A 159 11.61 15.49 0.28
N TYR A 160 12.30 15.78 1.39
CA TYR A 160 11.70 15.85 2.72
C TYR A 160 10.67 16.99 2.83
N LEU A 161 11.02 18.18 2.32
CA LEU A 161 10.10 19.32 2.28
C LEU A 161 8.88 19.05 1.38
N LEU A 162 9.07 18.40 0.23
CA LEU A 162 7.98 17.96 -0.63
C LEU A 162 7.07 16.95 0.10
N GLY A 163 7.65 16.01 0.84
CA GLY A 163 6.91 15.06 1.68
C GLY A 163 5.98 15.77 2.66
N PHE A 164 6.46 16.79 3.37
CA PHE A 164 5.62 17.61 4.25
C PHE A 164 4.55 18.41 3.51
N ALA A 165 4.90 19.02 2.38
CA ALA A 165 3.94 19.77 1.58
C ALA A 165 2.78 18.86 1.14
N PHE A 166 3.08 17.64 0.69
CA PHE A 166 2.06 16.65 0.38
C PHE A 166 1.32 16.18 1.62
N LEU A 167 1.96 15.95 2.77
CA LEU A 167 1.28 15.56 4.01
C LEU A 167 0.24 16.59 4.47
N ILE A 168 0.60 17.88 4.42
CA ILE A 168 -0.30 18.97 4.80
C ILE A 168 -1.46 19.05 3.81
N ASN A 169 -1.17 19.02 2.51
CA ASN A 169 -2.21 19.03 1.46
C ASN A 169 -3.14 17.82 1.61
N TYR A 170 -2.58 16.64 1.84
CA TYR A 170 -3.32 15.41 2.09
C TYR A 170 -4.25 15.49 3.30
N GLY A 171 -3.78 16.09 4.39
CA GLY A 171 -4.51 16.21 5.64
C GLY A 171 -5.66 17.21 5.58
N LEU A 172 -5.42 18.36 4.93
CA LEU A 172 -6.28 19.55 4.95
C LEU A 172 -7.15 19.71 3.71
N ASN A 173 -6.89 19.03 2.60
CA ASN A 173 -7.64 19.23 1.37
C ASN A 173 -8.95 18.44 1.36
N PHE A 174 -10.04 19.10 1.79
CA PHE A 174 -11.36 18.48 1.95
C PHE A 174 -12.10 18.20 0.64
N SER A 175 -11.79 18.91 -0.46
CA SER A 175 -12.45 18.66 -1.75
C SER A 175 -12.07 17.28 -2.27
N LEU A 176 -10.80 16.91 -2.20
CA LEU A 176 -10.29 15.58 -2.59
C LEU A 176 -10.94 14.43 -1.82
N ILE A 177 -11.37 14.68 -0.58
CA ILE A 177 -12.04 13.68 0.26
C ILE A 177 -13.48 13.50 -0.17
N ARG A 178 -14.14 14.60 -0.50
CA ARG A 178 -15.51 14.56 -1.02
C ARG A 178 -15.53 13.89 -2.40
N GLU A 179 -14.57 14.22 -3.26
CA GLU A 179 -14.39 13.59 -4.57
C GLU A 179 -14.15 12.08 -4.46
N GLU A 180 -13.21 11.65 -3.61
CA GLU A 180 -12.96 10.22 -3.36
C GLU A 180 -14.22 9.50 -2.86
N LYS A 181 -14.96 10.11 -1.93
CA LYS A 181 -16.21 9.52 -1.42
C LYS A 181 -17.28 9.42 -2.51
N GLN A 182 -17.43 10.44 -3.34
CA GLN A 182 -18.38 10.46 -4.44
C GLN A 182 -18.02 9.44 -5.52
N GLN A 183 -16.73 9.28 -5.84
CA GLN A 183 -16.25 8.27 -6.79
C GLN A 183 -16.54 6.86 -6.27
N LEU A 184 -16.27 6.59 -4.98
CA LEU A 184 -16.60 5.31 -4.37
C LEU A 184 -18.12 5.04 -4.36
N GLU A 185 -18.93 6.05 -4.04
CA GLU A 185 -20.41 5.93 -4.09
C GLU A 185 -20.92 5.67 -5.52
N GLN A 186 -20.32 6.28 -6.54
CA GLN A 186 -20.66 6.03 -7.94
C GLN A 186 -20.24 4.64 -8.41
N LEU A 187 -19.05 4.16 -8.03
CA LEU A 187 -18.59 2.81 -8.36
C LEU A 187 -19.50 1.75 -7.74
N ILE A 188 -19.82 1.89 -6.46
CA ILE A 188 -20.75 1.00 -5.75
C ILE A 188 -22.15 1.09 -6.37
N GLY A 189 -22.64 2.29 -6.68
CA GLY A 189 -23.94 2.47 -7.33
C GLY A 189 -24.02 1.83 -8.72
N ASN A 190 -22.95 1.92 -9.52
CA ASN A 190 -22.86 1.27 -10.83
C ASN A 190 -22.79 -0.26 -10.70
N GLU A 191 -22.07 -0.78 -9.72
CA GLU A 191 -22.00 -2.22 -9.45
C GLU A 191 -23.39 -2.79 -9.09
N TYR A 192 -24.18 -2.06 -8.30
CA TYR A 192 -25.58 -2.43 -8.03
C TYR A 192 -26.50 -2.26 -9.25
N ALA A 193 -26.27 -1.26 -10.11
CA ALA A 193 -27.03 -1.08 -11.33
C ALA A 193 -26.77 -2.20 -12.35
N GLU A 194 -25.53 -2.68 -12.49
CA GLU A 194 -25.21 -3.86 -13.33
C GLU A 194 -25.85 -5.15 -12.78
N ILE A 195 -26.03 -5.26 -11.46
CA ILE A 195 -26.73 -6.39 -10.83
C ILE A 195 -28.26 -6.30 -11.07
N GLU A 196 -28.85 -5.10 -11.09
CA GLU A 196 -30.28 -4.91 -11.41
C GLU A 196 -30.59 -5.06 -12.91
N ASP A 197 -29.65 -4.75 -13.81
CA ASP A 197 -29.78 -4.95 -15.26
C ASP A 197 -29.41 -6.40 -15.70
N PHE A 198 -29.06 -7.27 -14.75
CA PHE A 198 -28.90 -8.70 -15.01
C PHE A 198 -30.28 -9.30 -15.32
N ASP A 199 -30.52 -9.60 -16.60
CA ASP A 199 -31.75 -10.21 -17.09
C ASP A 199 -31.95 -11.62 -16.52
N TYR A 200 -32.53 -11.67 -15.33
CA TYR A 200 -32.93 -12.88 -14.63
C TYR A 200 -33.85 -13.75 -15.48
N SER A 201 -34.59 -13.17 -16.45
CA SER A 201 -35.48 -13.92 -17.33
C SER A 201 -34.70 -14.68 -18.41
N ALA A 202 -33.65 -14.08 -18.98
CA ALA A 202 -32.75 -14.77 -19.90
C ALA A 202 -31.94 -15.88 -19.21
N PHE A 203 -31.45 -15.62 -17.99
CA PHE A 203 -30.74 -16.63 -17.20
C PHE A 203 -31.67 -17.78 -16.77
N ALA A 204 -32.86 -17.47 -16.26
CA ALA A 204 -33.84 -18.49 -15.86
C ALA A 204 -34.31 -19.33 -17.06
N LYS A 205 -34.47 -18.72 -18.24
CA LYS A 205 -34.82 -19.42 -19.48
C LYS A 205 -33.71 -20.37 -19.94
N ALA A 206 -32.46 -19.92 -19.91
CA ALA A 206 -31.31 -20.75 -20.25
C ALA A 206 -31.17 -21.93 -19.27
N TYR A 207 -31.37 -21.69 -17.97
CA TYR A 207 -31.31 -22.74 -16.95
C TYR A 207 -32.47 -23.73 -17.05
N SER A 208 -33.68 -23.28 -17.41
CA SER A 208 -34.83 -24.16 -17.63
C SER A 208 -34.67 -25.03 -18.89
N GLU A 209 -34.13 -24.48 -19.98
CA GLU A 209 -33.88 -25.24 -21.21
C GLU A 209 -32.77 -26.29 -20.99
N GLU A 210 -31.72 -25.96 -20.23
CA GLU A 210 -30.64 -26.90 -19.92
C GLU A 210 -31.11 -28.03 -18.98
N PHE A 211 -32.02 -27.74 -18.05
CA PHE A 211 -32.64 -28.74 -17.17
C PHE A 211 -33.60 -29.68 -17.91
N GLU A 212 -34.43 -29.17 -18.84
CA GLU A 212 -35.29 -30.00 -19.68
C GLU A 212 -34.49 -30.92 -20.62
N ILE A 213 -33.36 -30.43 -21.16
CA ILE A 213 -32.46 -31.23 -21.99
C ILE A 213 -31.77 -32.33 -21.16
N ALA A 214 -31.40 -32.05 -19.92
CA ALA A 214 -30.80 -33.03 -19.01
C ALA A 214 -31.79 -34.14 -18.63
N ASP A 215 -33.03 -33.80 -18.33
CA ASP A 215 -34.10 -34.75 -17.97
C ASP A 215 -34.54 -35.60 -19.18
N SER A 216 -34.61 -34.98 -20.36
CA SER A 216 -34.84 -35.69 -21.62
C SER A 216 -33.72 -36.69 -21.95
N LYS A 217 -32.45 -36.33 -21.72
CA LYS A 217 -31.33 -37.27 -21.92
C LYS A 217 -31.37 -38.40 -20.88
N ALA A 218 -31.62 -38.10 -19.61
CA ALA A 218 -31.68 -39.09 -18.55
C ALA A 218 -32.77 -40.15 -18.83
N SER A 219 -33.98 -39.72 -19.21
CA SER A 219 -35.07 -40.63 -19.58
C SER A 219 -34.76 -41.49 -20.81
N LEU A 220 -34.01 -40.95 -21.78
CA LEU A 220 -33.56 -41.69 -22.97
C LEU A 220 -32.51 -42.77 -22.62
N TYR A 221 -31.58 -42.47 -21.71
CA TYR A 221 -30.62 -43.47 -21.22
C TYR A 221 -31.32 -44.60 -20.45
N THR A 222 -32.27 -44.28 -19.57
CA THR A 222 -33.05 -45.30 -18.82
C THR A 222 -33.92 -46.15 -19.76
N PHE A 223 -34.44 -45.58 -20.85
CA PHE A 223 -35.19 -46.33 -21.86
C PHE A 223 -34.29 -47.30 -22.64
N LEU A 224 -33.10 -46.85 -23.06
CA LEU A 224 -32.14 -47.69 -23.79
C LEU A 224 -31.59 -48.84 -22.91
N GLU A 225 -31.33 -48.57 -21.63
CA GLU A 225 -30.86 -49.57 -20.67
C GLU A 225 -31.91 -50.68 -20.45
N ASN A 226 -33.18 -50.30 -20.28
CA ASN A 226 -34.30 -51.26 -20.14
C ASN A 226 -34.59 -52.06 -21.41
N ARG A 227 -34.30 -51.51 -22.60
CA ARG A 227 -34.42 -52.24 -23.87
C ARG A 227 -33.33 -53.30 -24.00
N ASN A 228 -32.08 -52.94 -23.72
CA ASN A 228 -30.96 -53.87 -23.81
C ASN A 228 -31.05 -55.01 -22.78
N ALA A 229 -31.68 -54.79 -21.63
CA ALA A 229 -31.93 -55.82 -20.62
C ALA A 229 -33.05 -56.82 -20.98
N LYS A 230 -33.87 -56.55 -22.01
CA LYS A 230 -34.92 -57.46 -22.48
C LYS A 230 -34.52 -58.34 -23.66
N ASP A 231 -33.43 -57.98 -24.35
CA ASP A 231 -32.96 -58.66 -25.57
C ASP A 231 -31.71 -59.55 -25.32
N GLY A 232 -31.31 -59.77 -24.06
CA GLY A 232 -30.22 -60.68 -23.64
C GLY A 232 -30.68 -61.69 -22.60
#